data_AF-Q9ZJ08-F1
#
_entry.id   AF-Q9ZJ08-F1
#
_cell.length_a   1.000
_cell.length_b   1.000
_cell.length_c   1.000
_cell.angle_alpha   90.00
_cell.angle_beta   90.00
_cell.angle_gamma   90.00
#
_symmetry.space_group_name_H-M   'P 1'
#
loop_
_entity.id
_entity.type
_entity.pdbx_description
1 polymer ?
#
loop_
_entity_poly.entity_id
_entity_poly.type
_entity_poly.pdbx_seq_one_letter_code
_entity_poly.pdbx_strand_id
1 'polypeptide(L)'
;MVWRERVAWAYLAHVARGQGSLVHLAVSLSGVEAAAEAVRHREVSEDLLRATARSWDYSGAEADLETAATLGARLVTPADAEWPQRLRMAGWLEGSTPVALWVRGQGALPGADVSAVALTGTRAATAYGEHVASEFAGDLAMRGVAVLSGSGFGIEGAVLRAALGVGAGPVAVMPCGLDRAYPSGHARLLERVAEQGVVVSEYSFGAEPRRERFNGSGALLAALSDAVVVPEAGSRGRALSVAREVHRLGRAVYAVPGPVTSAASNGCHTLIIDGVARLAMSAAGVCADPNVS
;
A
#
# COMPACT_ATOMS: atom_id res chain seq x y z
N MET A 1 24.39 2.44 1.74
CA MET A 1 24.04 1.29 2.61
C MET A 1 24.93 0.12 2.23
N VAL A 2 25.55 -0.54 3.21
CA VAL A 2 26.43 -1.70 2.98
C VAL A 2 25.56 -2.95 2.75
N TRP A 3 26.05 -3.93 1.99
CA TRP A 3 25.30 -5.18 1.69
C TRP A 3 24.73 -5.87 2.94
N ARG A 4 25.50 -5.92 4.04
CA ARG A 4 25.04 -6.51 5.32
C ARG A 4 23.81 -5.82 5.90
N GLU A 5 23.75 -4.50 5.85
CA GLU A 5 22.59 -3.74 6.31
C GLU A 5 21.34 -4.06 5.45
N ARG A 6 21.50 -4.23 4.13
CA ARG A 6 20.41 -4.65 3.23
C ARG A 6 19.87 -6.02 3.60
N VAL A 7 20.75 -6.99 3.86
CA VAL A 7 20.37 -8.34 4.29
C VAL A 7 19.65 -8.29 5.64
N ALA A 8 20.13 -7.48 6.58
CA ALA A 8 19.48 -7.28 7.88
C ALA A 8 18.07 -6.69 7.73
N TRP A 9 17.89 -5.67 6.89
CA TRP A 9 16.56 -5.11 6.58
C TRP A 9 15.62 -6.13 5.93
N ALA A 10 16.09 -6.89 4.94
CA ALA A 10 15.31 -7.93 4.28
C ALA A 10 14.86 -9.02 5.27
N TYR A 11 15.76 -9.47 6.14
CA TYR A 11 15.47 -10.42 7.21
C TYR A 11 14.42 -9.85 8.18
N LEU A 12 14.64 -8.63 8.70
CA LEU A 12 13.74 -8.01 9.66
C LEU A 12 12.34 -7.78 9.05
N ALA A 13 12.26 -7.39 7.78
CA ALA A 13 10.99 -7.25 7.07
C ALA A 13 10.24 -8.58 6.94
N HIS A 14 10.96 -9.67 6.67
CA HIS A 14 10.38 -11.02 6.63
C HIS A 14 9.78 -11.42 7.99
N VAL A 15 10.56 -11.28 9.07
CA VAL A 15 10.19 -11.82 10.39
C VAL A 15 9.15 -10.98 11.12
N ALA A 16 9.08 -9.67 10.84
CA ALA A 16 8.10 -8.78 11.46
C ALA A 16 6.65 -9.08 11.04
N ARG A 17 6.43 -9.52 9.79
CA ARG A 17 5.10 -9.88 9.25
C ARG A 17 3.98 -8.86 9.54
N GLY A 18 4.31 -7.56 9.48
CA GLY A 18 3.40 -6.45 9.77
C GLY A 18 3.56 -5.83 11.17
N GLN A 19 4.35 -6.42 12.07
CA GLN A 19 4.68 -5.88 13.41
C GLN A 19 5.92 -4.96 13.38
N GLY A 20 6.00 -4.04 12.43
CA GLY A 20 7.24 -3.30 12.22
C GLY A 20 7.56 -2.23 13.26
N SER A 21 6.61 -1.80 14.10
CA SER A 21 6.89 -0.79 15.14
C SER A 21 7.92 -1.27 16.17
N LEU A 22 7.79 -2.52 16.64
CA LEU A 22 8.74 -3.14 17.58
C LEU A 22 10.13 -3.31 16.95
N VAL A 23 10.17 -3.64 15.66
CA VAL A 23 11.41 -3.74 14.90
C VAL A 23 12.06 -2.38 14.75
N HIS A 24 11.31 -1.34 14.36
CA HIS A 24 11.85 0.02 14.25
C HIS A 24 12.40 0.53 15.58
N LEU A 25 11.74 0.21 16.71
CA LEU A 25 12.26 0.54 18.03
C LEU A 25 13.60 -0.15 18.29
N ALA A 26 13.68 -1.47 18.05
CA ALA A 26 14.95 -2.21 18.20
C ALA A 26 16.06 -1.63 17.31
N VAL A 27 15.76 -1.37 16.04
CA VAL A 27 16.71 -0.76 15.09
C VAL A 27 17.16 0.63 15.54
N SER A 28 16.26 1.45 16.11
CA SER A 28 16.61 2.79 16.60
C SER A 28 17.55 2.77 17.81
N LEU A 29 17.53 1.69 18.60
CA LEU A 29 18.33 1.55 19.82
C LEU A 29 19.71 0.95 19.56
N SER A 30 19.83 -0.01 18.64
CA SER A 30 21.07 -0.78 18.43
C SER A 30 21.59 -0.80 17.00
N GLY A 31 20.84 -0.25 16.04
CA GLY A 31 21.14 -0.36 14.61
C GLY A 31 20.59 -1.64 13.98
N VAL A 32 20.49 -1.66 12.65
CA VAL A 32 19.79 -2.72 11.92
C VAL A 32 20.47 -4.08 12.02
N GLU A 33 21.80 -4.13 11.94
CA GLU A 33 22.56 -5.38 12.01
C GLU A 33 22.45 -6.01 13.40
N ALA A 34 22.65 -5.22 14.46
CA ALA A 34 22.53 -5.71 15.83
C ALA A 34 21.10 -6.13 16.19
N ALA A 35 20.08 -5.40 15.72
CA ALA A 35 18.68 -5.77 15.90
C ALA A 35 18.36 -7.10 15.19
N ALA A 36 18.83 -7.30 13.96
CA ALA A 36 18.67 -8.55 13.24
C ALA A 36 19.33 -9.72 13.98
N GLU A 37 20.55 -9.52 14.47
CA GLU A 37 21.28 -10.56 15.19
C GLU A 37 20.61 -10.92 16.53
N ALA A 38 20.12 -9.92 17.26
CA ALA A 38 19.38 -10.14 18.50
C ALA A 38 18.09 -10.96 18.26
N VAL A 39 17.36 -10.69 17.16
CA VAL A 39 16.18 -11.50 16.81
C VAL A 39 16.58 -12.93 16.45
N ARG A 40 17.68 -13.16 15.71
CA ARG A 40 18.20 -14.50 15.39
C ARG A 40 18.58 -15.29 16.63
N HIS A 41 19.19 -14.63 17.61
CA HIS A 41 19.59 -15.26 18.88
C HIS A 41 18.46 -15.31 19.91
N ARG A 42 17.30 -14.72 19.59
CA ARG A 42 16.15 -14.59 20.50
C ARG A 42 16.50 -13.82 21.78
N GLU A 43 17.39 -12.83 21.65
CA GLU A 43 17.85 -11.93 22.70
C GLU A 43 17.15 -10.56 22.59
N VAL A 44 15.83 -10.57 22.53
CA VAL A 44 14.99 -9.36 22.38
C VAL A 44 13.89 -9.31 23.43
N SER A 45 13.19 -8.18 23.51
CA SER A 45 12.01 -8.03 24.38
C SER A 45 10.98 -9.15 24.16
N GLU A 46 10.19 -9.47 25.19
CA GLU A 46 9.15 -10.49 25.07
C GLU A 46 8.14 -10.22 23.96
N ASP A 47 7.79 -8.96 23.73
CA ASP A 47 6.88 -8.56 22.66
C ASP A 47 7.48 -8.87 21.29
N LEU A 48 8.75 -8.52 21.07
CA LEU A 48 9.42 -8.80 19.80
C LEU A 48 9.67 -10.30 19.61
N LEU A 49 9.95 -11.04 20.70
CA LEU A 49 10.02 -12.50 20.68
C LEU A 49 8.70 -13.12 20.22
N ARG A 50 7.56 -12.66 20.74
CA ARG A 50 6.23 -13.12 20.33
C ARG A 50 5.95 -12.77 18.87
N ALA A 51 6.30 -11.56 18.44
CA ALA A 51 6.08 -11.09 17.08
C ALA A 51 6.86 -11.89 16.04
N THR A 52 8.10 -12.28 16.33
CA THR A 52 8.99 -12.98 15.39
C THR A 52 9.05 -14.50 15.57
N ALA A 53 8.34 -15.04 16.57
CA ALA A 53 8.39 -16.45 17.00
C ALA A 53 8.22 -17.48 15.87
N ARG A 54 7.50 -17.13 14.79
CA ARG A 54 7.16 -18.05 13.69
C ARG A 54 8.22 -18.14 12.59
N SER A 55 9.22 -17.26 12.59
CA SER A 55 10.15 -17.14 11.45
C SER A 55 11.51 -16.55 11.84
N TRP A 56 11.87 -16.52 13.13
CA TRP A 56 13.14 -15.98 13.61
C TRP A 56 14.36 -16.67 12.98
N ASP A 57 14.22 -17.94 12.60
CA ASP A 57 15.22 -18.80 11.96
C ASP A 57 15.34 -18.60 10.44
N TYR A 58 14.62 -17.63 9.87
CA TYR A 58 14.64 -17.35 8.44
C TYR A 58 16.05 -16.99 7.94
N SER A 59 16.49 -17.71 6.91
CA SER A 59 17.81 -17.57 6.27
C SER A 59 17.75 -17.14 4.81
N GLY A 60 16.55 -16.94 4.23
CA GLY A 60 16.38 -16.63 2.81
C GLY A 60 16.60 -15.16 2.41
N ALA A 61 17.01 -14.29 3.33
CA ALA A 61 17.06 -12.84 3.09
C ALA A 61 18.02 -12.42 1.95
N GLU A 62 19.14 -13.13 1.78
CA GLU A 62 20.05 -12.91 0.66
C GLU A 62 19.42 -13.35 -0.66
N ALA A 63 18.80 -14.53 -0.68
CA ALA A 63 18.08 -15.04 -1.85
C ALA A 63 16.90 -14.14 -2.24
N ASP A 64 16.20 -13.54 -1.27
CA ASP A 64 15.15 -12.54 -1.51
C ASP A 64 15.71 -11.31 -2.25
N LEU A 65 16.89 -10.81 -1.86
CA LEU A 65 17.54 -9.67 -2.52
C LEU A 65 18.00 -10.01 -3.94
N GLU A 66 18.56 -11.20 -4.15
CA GLU A 66 18.95 -11.70 -5.48
C GLU A 66 17.74 -11.90 -6.41
N THR A 67 16.66 -12.47 -5.85
CA THR A 67 15.38 -12.62 -6.55
C THR A 67 14.79 -11.26 -6.91
N ALA A 68 14.87 -10.29 -5.99
CA ALA A 68 14.43 -8.92 -6.26
C ALA A 68 15.19 -8.33 -7.46
N ALA A 69 16.52 -8.40 -7.46
CA ALA A 69 17.34 -7.88 -8.56
C ALA A 69 16.97 -8.53 -9.90
N THR A 70 16.75 -9.85 -9.92
CA THR A 70 16.33 -10.59 -11.13
C THR A 70 14.96 -10.15 -11.66
N LEU A 71 14.04 -9.78 -10.77
CA LEU A 71 12.69 -9.35 -11.13
C LEU A 71 12.57 -7.84 -11.42
N GLY A 72 13.67 -7.09 -11.39
CA GLY A 72 13.64 -5.63 -11.50
C GLY A 72 12.99 -4.97 -10.28
N ALA A 73 13.12 -5.62 -9.12
CA ALA A 73 12.68 -5.11 -7.84
C ALA A 73 13.86 -4.70 -6.97
N ARG A 74 13.57 -3.85 -5.98
CA ARG A 74 14.52 -3.33 -5.00
C ARG A 74 13.90 -3.31 -3.63
N LEU A 75 14.74 -3.40 -2.60
CA LEU A 75 14.36 -3.14 -1.23
C LEU A 75 14.52 -1.64 -0.96
N VAL A 76 13.49 -0.99 -0.45
CA VAL A 76 13.47 0.40 0.01
C VAL A 76 13.29 0.39 1.52
N THR A 77 14.19 1.06 2.23
CA THR A 77 14.31 1.06 3.70
C THR A 77 14.24 2.49 4.23
N PRO A 78 13.97 2.72 5.52
CA PRO A 78 13.90 4.07 6.10
C PRO A 78 15.12 4.97 5.87
N ALA A 79 16.30 4.38 5.60
CA ALA A 79 17.55 5.08 5.32
C ALA A 79 17.72 5.46 3.84
N ASP A 80 16.87 4.97 2.94
CA ASP A 80 16.90 5.32 1.52
C ASP A 80 16.15 6.63 1.25
N ALA A 81 16.64 7.41 0.27
CA ALA A 81 15.98 8.64 -0.17
C ALA A 81 14.57 8.39 -0.74
N GLU A 82 14.33 7.21 -1.30
CA GLU A 82 13.03 6.80 -1.85
C GLU A 82 12.00 6.46 -0.74
N TRP A 83 12.43 6.28 0.52
CA TRP A 83 11.49 5.95 1.58
C TRP A 83 10.39 7.01 1.71
N PRO A 84 9.10 6.64 1.54
CA PRO A 84 8.04 7.63 1.49
C PRO A 84 7.95 8.43 2.80
N GLN A 85 8.06 9.76 2.71
CA GLN A 85 7.94 10.64 3.87
C GLN A 85 6.59 10.47 4.57
N ARG A 86 5.53 10.15 3.83
CA ARG A 86 4.18 9.87 4.34
C ARG A 86 4.14 8.72 5.36
N LEU A 87 5.04 7.75 5.22
CA LEU A 87 5.21 6.68 6.21
C LEU A 87 5.86 7.17 7.50
N ARG A 88 6.79 8.13 7.43
CA ARG A 88 7.39 8.75 8.62
C ARG A 88 6.36 9.56 9.40
N MET A 89 5.49 10.28 8.68
CA MET A 89 4.50 11.21 9.28
C MET A 89 3.27 10.52 9.86
N ALA A 90 2.91 9.33 9.36
CA ALA A 90 1.70 8.62 9.81
C ALA A 90 1.77 8.07 11.25
N GLY A 91 2.81 8.41 12.02
CA GLY A 91 2.80 8.28 13.48
C GLY A 91 2.61 6.86 13.97
N TRP A 92 3.16 5.87 13.27
CA TRP A 92 2.99 4.44 13.52
C TRP A 92 3.62 3.96 14.85
N LEU A 93 3.06 4.42 15.96
CA LEU A 93 3.35 3.92 17.30
C LEU A 93 2.48 2.69 17.63
N GLU A 94 1.48 2.37 16.81
CA GLU A 94 0.59 1.22 16.98
C GLU A 94 0.74 0.21 15.83
N GLY A 95 1.79 -0.61 15.89
CA GLY A 95 1.78 -1.99 15.40
C GLY A 95 1.73 -2.27 13.90
N SER A 96 1.74 -1.27 13.01
CA SER A 96 1.50 -1.49 11.56
C SER A 96 2.46 -0.74 10.62
N THR A 97 3.62 -0.30 11.11
CA THR A 97 4.66 0.30 10.25
C THR A 97 5.30 -0.78 9.38
N PRO A 98 5.44 -0.61 8.06
CA PRO A 98 6.31 -1.49 7.28
C PRO A 98 7.75 -1.32 7.73
N VAL A 99 8.48 -2.43 7.90
CA VAL A 99 9.92 -2.43 8.22
C VAL A 99 10.74 -1.96 7.03
N ALA A 100 10.44 -2.50 5.87
CA ALA A 100 10.96 -2.13 4.57
C ALA A 100 9.88 -2.37 3.51
N LEU A 101 10.08 -1.84 2.30
CA LEU A 101 9.20 -2.04 1.16
C LEU A 101 9.97 -2.73 0.04
N TRP A 102 9.40 -3.79 -0.51
CA TRP A 102 9.79 -4.30 -1.81
C TRP A 102 9.08 -3.48 -2.88
N VAL A 103 9.84 -2.96 -3.85
CA VAL A 103 9.33 -2.12 -4.94
C VAL A 103 9.82 -2.69 -6.25
N ARG A 104 8.90 -3.07 -7.14
CA ARG A 104 9.19 -3.56 -8.50
C ARG A 104 8.76 -2.53 -9.53
N GLY A 105 9.64 -2.23 -10.49
CA GLY A 105 9.33 -1.37 -11.62
C GLY A 105 10.29 -0.18 -11.77
N GLN A 106 10.15 0.51 -12.90
CA GLN A 106 11.05 1.60 -13.33
C GLN A 106 10.70 2.96 -12.70
N GLY A 107 9.49 3.14 -12.18
CA GLY A 107 9.09 4.35 -11.45
C GLY A 107 9.68 4.42 -10.05
N ALA A 108 9.35 5.51 -9.35
CA ALA A 108 9.64 5.71 -7.92
C ALA A 108 8.34 5.83 -7.13
N LEU A 109 8.39 5.51 -5.83
CA LEU A 109 7.31 5.87 -4.93
C LEU A 109 7.15 7.40 -4.87
N PRO A 110 5.92 7.93 -4.71
CA PRO A 110 5.68 9.36 -4.72
C PRO A 110 6.43 10.07 -3.57
N GLY A 111 7.15 11.12 -3.94
CA GLY A 111 7.85 12.01 -3.02
C GLY A 111 6.90 12.87 -2.18
N ALA A 112 7.48 13.67 -1.27
CA ALA A 112 6.69 14.55 -0.42
C ALA A 112 6.06 15.73 -1.17
N ASP A 113 6.67 16.10 -2.29
CA ASP A 113 6.30 17.16 -3.22
C ASP A 113 5.18 16.77 -4.19
N VAL A 114 4.79 15.49 -4.22
CA VAL A 114 3.72 14.98 -5.10
C VAL A 114 2.57 14.47 -4.26
N SER A 115 1.39 15.06 -4.43
CA SER A 115 0.16 14.59 -3.79
C SER A 115 -0.17 13.17 -4.23
N ALA A 116 -0.55 12.33 -3.28
CA ALA A 116 -0.81 10.91 -3.48
C ALA A 116 -2.26 10.57 -3.13
N VAL A 117 -3.06 10.15 -4.11
CA VAL A 117 -4.47 9.79 -3.89
C VAL A 117 -4.68 8.30 -4.16
N ALA A 118 -5.16 7.59 -3.14
CA ALA A 118 -5.61 6.22 -3.30
C ALA A 118 -7.01 6.17 -3.90
N LEU A 119 -7.24 5.20 -4.77
CA LEU A 119 -8.58 4.78 -5.19
C LEU A 119 -8.76 3.29 -4.89
N THR A 120 -9.80 2.94 -4.14
CA THR A 120 -10.12 1.55 -3.79
C THR A 120 -11.63 1.37 -3.69
N GLY A 121 -12.11 0.14 -3.86
CA GLY A 121 -13.54 -0.13 -3.91
C GLY A 121 -13.88 -1.61 -3.95
N THR A 122 -15.12 -1.90 -4.37
CA THR A 122 -15.61 -3.27 -4.50
C THR A 122 -14.89 -4.04 -5.60
N ARG A 123 -14.68 -5.34 -5.36
CA ARG A 123 -14.16 -6.28 -6.36
C ARG A 123 -15.21 -6.68 -7.40
N ALA A 124 -16.48 -6.64 -7.00
CA ALA A 124 -17.63 -6.86 -7.87
C ALA A 124 -18.23 -5.48 -8.19
N ALA A 125 -17.49 -4.71 -9.00
CA ALA A 125 -17.88 -3.37 -9.40
C ALA A 125 -18.97 -3.41 -10.47
N THR A 126 -19.84 -2.41 -10.46
CA THR A 126 -20.79 -2.17 -11.55
C THR A 126 -20.09 -1.43 -12.70
N ALA A 127 -20.72 -1.41 -13.88
CA ALA A 127 -20.22 -0.60 -14.99
C ALA A 127 -20.12 0.89 -14.63
N TYR A 128 -21.04 1.38 -13.79
CA TYR A 128 -20.97 2.74 -13.24
C TYR A 128 -19.73 2.92 -12.37
N GLY A 129 -19.49 2.03 -11.41
CA GLY A 129 -18.33 2.11 -10.52
C GLY A 129 -17.00 2.06 -11.28
N GLU A 130 -16.86 1.14 -12.25
CA GLU A 130 -15.66 1.06 -13.08
C GLU A 130 -15.44 2.31 -13.94
N HIS A 131 -16.51 2.87 -14.52
CA HIS A 131 -16.44 4.10 -15.30
C HIS A 131 -15.98 5.27 -14.42
N VAL A 132 -16.63 5.50 -13.27
CA VAL A 132 -16.28 6.59 -12.37
C VAL A 132 -14.85 6.43 -11.83
N ALA A 133 -14.46 5.21 -11.45
CA ALA A 133 -13.09 4.94 -11.00
C ALA A 133 -12.05 5.28 -12.08
N SER A 134 -12.35 4.97 -13.35
CA SER A 134 -11.48 5.26 -14.47
C SER A 134 -11.35 6.77 -14.72
N GLU A 135 -12.46 7.50 -14.71
CA GLU A 135 -12.47 8.96 -14.88
C GLU A 135 -11.67 9.66 -13.77
N PHE A 136 -11.93 9.33 -12.50
CA PHE A 136 -11.17 9.90 -11.39
C PHE A 136 -9.69 9.60 -11.49
N ALA A 137 -9.31 8.35 -11.79
CA ALA A 137 -7.91 7.96 -11.89
C ALA A 137 -7.19 8.68 -13.06
N GLY A 138 -7.83 8.75 -14.23
CA GLY A 138 -7.27 9.45 -15.39
C GLY A 138 -7.11 10.95 -15.13
N ASP A 139 -8.13 11.60 -14.59
CA ASP A 139 -8.12 13.03 -14.31
C ASP A 139 -7.10 13.42 -13.24
N LEU A 140 -7.01 12.65 -12.14
CA LEU A 140 -6.02 12.87 -11.09
C LEU A 140 -4.60 12.73 -11.67
N ALA A 141 -4.35 11.67 -12.43
CA ALA A 141 -3.06 11.42 -13.07
C ALA A 141 -2.66 12.54 -14.04
N MET A 142 -3.58 13.02 -14.89
CA MET A 142 -3.34 14.14 -15.81
C MET A 142 -3.04 15.46 -15.09
N ARG A 143 -3.46 15.60 -13.83
CA ARG A 143 -3.18 16.75 -12.97
C ARG A 143 -1.87 16.62 -12.19
N GLY A 144 -1.08 15.56 -12.44
CA GLY A 144 0.19 15.32 -11.75
C GLY A 144 0.04 14.73 -10.34
N VAL A 145 -1.17 14.29 -9.96
CA VAL A 145 -1.40 13.58 -8.70
C VAL A 145 -0.96 12.12 -8.88
N ALA A 146 -0.17 11.61 -7.95
CA ALA A 146 0.18 10.19 -7.92
C ALA A 146 -1.07 9.36 -7.60
N VAL A 147 -1.37 8.40 -8.47
CA VAL A 147 -2.52 7.50 -8.32
C VAL A 147 -2.06 6.18 -7.70
N LEU A 148 -2.64 5.85 -6.55
CA LEU A 148 -2.36 4.63 -5.81
C LEU A 148 -3.59 3.73 -5.79
N SER A 149 -3.40 2.42 -5.85
CA SER A 149 -4.50 1.46 -5.72
C SER A 149 -3.98 0.13 -5.18
N GLY A 150 -4.88 -0.71 -4.67
CA GLY A 150 -4.61 -2.14 -4.57
C GLY A 150 -4.53 -2.80 -5.95
N SER A 151 -4.27 -4.10 -5.98
CA SER A 151 -4.16 -4.89 -7.21
C SER A 151 -5.44 -5.64 -7.60
N GLY A 152 -6.51 -5.54 -6.82
CA GLY A 152 -7.72 -6.35 -6.92
C GLY A 152 -8.54 -6.17 -8.19
N PHE A 153 -9.55 -7.02 -8.37
CA PHE A 153 -10.55 -6.88 -9.43
C PHE A 153 -11.48 -5.68 -9.19
N GLY A 154 -12.33 -5.38 -10.18
CA GLY A 154 -13.30 -4.30 -10.12
C GLY A 154 -12.61 -2.94 -10.11
N ILE A 155 -12.97 -2.10 -9.13
CA ILE A 155 -12.51 -0.71 -9.02
C ILE A 155 -10.99 -0.59 -9.12
N GLU A 156 -10.24 -1.40 -8.37
CA GLU A 156 -8.77 -1.32 -8.32
C GLU A 156 -8.13 -1.62 -9.70
N GLY A 157 -8.67 -2.59 -10.44
CA GLY A 157 -8.23 -2.88 -11.79
C GLY A 157 -8.55 -1.77 -12.79
N ALA A 158 -9.71 -1.12 -12.65
CA ALA A 158 -10.12 0.00 -13.49
C ALA A 158 -9.20 1.22 -13.29
N VAL A 159 -8.89 1.54 -12.02
CA VAL A 159 -7.95 2.62 -11.65
C VAL A 159 -6.59 2.43 -12.30
N LEU A 160 -5.97 1.25 -12.12
CA LEU A 160 -4.65 0.98 -12.68
C LEU A 160 -4.64 1.06 -14.21
N ARG A 161 -5.69 0.54 -14.88
CA ARG A 161 -5.82 0.63 -16.34
C ARG A 161 -5.97 2.07 -16.82
N ALA A 162 -6.77 2.88 -16.14
CA ALA A 162 -7.03 4.26 -16.52
C ALA A 162 -5.79 5.15 -16.36
N ALA A 163 -5.07 5.02 -15.24
CA ALA A 163 -3.82 5.74 -15.01
C ALA A 163 -2.77 5.42 -16.09
N LEU A 164 -2.58 4.13 -16.41
CA LEU A 164 -1.71 3.71 -17.53
C LEU A 164 -2.21 4.21 -18.89
N GLY A 165 -3.53 4.30 -19.08
CA GLY A 165 -4.16 4.74 -20.32
C GLY A 165 -3.86 6.20 -20.67
N VAL A 166 -3.64 7.05 -19.67
CA VAL A 166 -3.20 8.45 -19.83
C VAL A 166 -1.68 8.60 -19.79
N GLY A 167 -0.93 7.49 -19.79
CA GLY A 167 0.53 7.47 -19.79
C GLY A 167 1.18 7.75 -18.43
N ALA A 168 0.41 7.72 -17.33
CA ALA A 168 0.95 7.89 -15.98
C ALA A 168 1.41 6.55 -15.38
N GLY A 169 2.36 6.62 -14.45
CA GLY A 169 2.85 5.46 -13.69
C GLY A 169 2.13 5.32 -12.35
N PRO A 170 1.10 4.46 -12.21
CA PRO A 170 0.43 4.26 -10.94
C PRO A 170 1.26 3.42 -9.96
N VAL A 171 0.89 3.47 -8.68
CA VAL A 171 1.40 2.58 -7.63
C VAL A 171 0.37 1.49 -7.33
N ALA A 172 0.76 0.22 -7.48
CA ALA A 172 -0.07 -0.92 -7.10
C ALA A 172 0.43 -1.57 -5.81
N VAL A 173 -0.39 -1.57 -4.75
CA VAL A 173 -0.06 -2.17 -3.44
C VAL A 173 -0.53 -3.62 -3.37
N MET A 174 0.41 -4.53 -3.14
CA MET A 174 0.18 -5.98 -3.15
C MET A 174 -0.06 -6.56 -1.74
N PRO A 175 -0.98 -7.54 -1.59
CA PRO A 175 -1.18 -8.29 -0.34
C PRO A 175 -0.25 -9.54 -0.24
N CYS A 176 0.79 -9.62 -1.06
CA CYS A 176 1.64 -10.81 -1.24
C CYS A 176 3.05 -10.41 -1.69
N GLY A 177 3.96 -11.38 -1.79
CA GLY A 177 5.30 -11.18 -2.36
C GLY A 177 5.24 -10.77 -3.83
N LEU A 178 6.29 -10.09 -4.31
CA LEU A 178 6.35 -9.54 -5.68
C LEU A 178 6.70 -10.58 -6.76
N ASP A 179 7.05 -11.79 -6.37
CA ASP A 179 7.16 -13.00 -7.21
C ASP A 179 5.80 -13.53 -7.68
N ARG A 180 4.69 -13.03 -7.13
CA ARG A 180 3.34 -13.50 -7.44
C ARG A 180 2.43 -12.37 -7.90
N ALA A 181 1.92 -12.49 -9.12
CA ALA A 181 0.77 -11.69 -9.54
C ALA A 181 -0.48 -12.12 -8.77
N TYR A 182 -1.13 -11.17 -8.10
CA TYR A 182 -2.42 -11.40 -7.45
C TYR A 182 -3.38 -10.22 -7.68
N PRO A 183 -4.62 -10.48 -8.15
CA PRO A 183 -5.08 -11.77 -8.66
C PRO A 183 -4.32 -12.18 -9.93
N SER A 184 -4.23 -13.48 -10.22
CA SER A 184 -3.50 -13.99 -11.39
C SER A 184 -4.03 -13.43 -12.72
N GLY A 185 -5.32 -13.14 -12.80
CA GLY A 185 -5.94 -12.49 -13.96
C GLY A 185 -5.43 -11.08 -14.25
N HIS A 186 -4.73 -10.44 -13.31
CA HIS A 186 -4.10 -9.13 -13.48
C HIS A 186 -2.58 -9.21 -13.74
N ALA A 187 -2.02 -10.39 -14.04
CA ALA A 187 -0.57 -10.53 -14.29
C ALA A 187 -0.03 -9.54 -15.33
N ARG A 188 -0.63 -9.47 -16.53
CA ARG A 188 -0.25 -8.52 -17.58
C ARG A 188 -0.46 -7.06 -17.18
N LEU A 189 -1.48 -6.78 -16.36
CA LEU A 189 -1.72 -5.42 -15.88
C LEU A 189 -0.60 -4.99 -14.92
N LEU A 190 -0.22 -5.86 -13.98
CA LEU A 190 0.85 -5.60 -13.02
C LEU A 190 2.23 -5.51 -13.68
N GLU A 191 2.47 -6.27 -14.75
CA GLU A 191 3.65 -6.10 -15.60
C GLU A 191 3.71 -4.70 -16.20
N ARG A 192 2.62 -4.23 -16.82
CA ARG A 192 2.53 -2.86 -17.35
C ARG A 192 2.67 -1.79 -16.28
N VAL A 193 2.13 -2.03 -15.08
CA VAL A 193 2.36 -1.14 -13.93
C VAL A 193 3.84 -1.09 -13.58
N ALA A 194 4.56 -2.22 -13.56
CA ALA A 194 6.00 -2.22 -13.30
C ALA A 194 6.82 -1.54 -14.42
N GLU A 195 6.33 -1.54 -15.66
CA GLU A 195 7.00 -0.85 -16.78
C GLU A 195 6.93 0.68 -16.67
N GLN A 196 5.82 1.24 -16.18
CA GLN A 196 5.58 2.69 -16.19
C GLN A 196 5.54 3.33 -14.79
N GLY A 197 5.20 2.55 -13.77
CA GLY A 197 5.07 2.95 -12.38
C GLY A 197 5.76 1.94 -11.47
N VAL A 198 5.10 1.57 -10.37
CA VAL A 198 5.65 0.62 -9.40
C VAL A 198 4.60 -0.31 -8.80
N VAL A 199 5.01 -1.56 -8.56
CA VAL A 199 4.28 -2.53 -7.74
C VAL A 199 5.01 -2.65 -6.40
N VAL A 200 4.30 -2.41 -5.30
CA VAL A 200 4.89 -2.32 -3.95
C VAL A 200 4.28 -3.35 -3.01
N SER A 201 5.09 -3.92 -2.13
CA SER A 201 4.68 -4.82 -1.06
C SER A 201 5.55 -4.67 0.18
N GLU A 202 4.98 -4.84 1.37
CA GLU A 202 5.76 -5.01 2.60
C GLU A 202 6.16 -6.47 2.85
N TYR A 203 5.69 -7.42 2.02
CA TYR A 203 5.89 -8.84 2.23
C TYR A 203 7.04 -9.38 1.35
N SER A 204 7.93 -10.16 1.97
CA SER A 204 8.99 -10.92 1.29
C SER A 204 8.48 -11.87 0.21
N PHE A 205 9.41 -12.30 -0.64
CA PHE A 205 9.14 -13.26 -1.71
C PHE A 205 8.58 -14.58 -1.15
N GLY A 206 7.71 -15.22 -1.92
CA GLY A 206 6.97 -16.43 -1.51
C GLY A 206 5.76 -16.17 -0.59
N ALA A 207 5.54 -14.92 -0.15
CA ALA A 207 4.38 -14.60 0.68
C ALA A 207 3.06 -14.71 -0.09
N GLU A 208 2.21 -15.67 0.27
CA GLU A 208 0.85 -15.85 -0.28
C GLU A 208 -0.19 -14.78 0.14
N PRO A 209 -1.22 -14.50 -0.67
CA PRO A 209 -2.31 -13.58 -0.30
C PRO A 209 -3.21 -14.20 0.79
N ARG A 210 -3.05 -13.76 2.04
CA ARG A 210 -3.85 -14.20 3.21
C ARG A 210 -4.63 -13.04 3.80
N ARG A 211 -5.72 -13.32 4.55
CA ARG A 211 -6.62 -12.30 5.12
C ARG A 211 -5.86 -11.22 5.89
N GLU A 212 -4.89 -11.60 6.71
CA GLU A 212 -4.08 -10.68 7.50
C GLU A 212 -3.28 -9.72 6.60
N ARG A 213 -2.79 -10.22 5.47
CA ARG A 213 -2.01 -9.43 4.49
C ARG A 213 -2.88 -8.51 3.65
N PHE A 214 -4.16 -8.82 3.47
CA PHE A 214 -5.11 -7.86 2.90
C PHE A 214 -5.35 -6.67 3.84
N ASN A 215 -5.33 -6.89 5.16
CA ASN A 215 -5.43 -5.80 6.12
C ASN A 215 -4.13 -4.97 6.11
N GLY A 216 -2.96 -5.61 6.20
CA GLY A 216 -1.67 -4.90 6.19
C GLY A 216 -1.43 -4.11 4.90
N SER A 217 -1.65 -4.71 3.72
CA SER A 217 -1.58 -3.95 2.45
C SER A 217 -2.65 -2.86 2.32
N GLY A 218 -3.79 -2.97 3.02
CA GLY A 218 -4.78 -1.90 3.11
C GLY A 218 -4.29 -0.74 3.98
N ALA A 219 -3.68 -1.04 5.12
CA ALA A 219 -3.05 -0.05 5.99
C ALA A 219 -1.87 0.63 5.26
N LEU A 220 -1.05 -0.13 4.52
CA LEU A 220 0.02 0.42 3.69
C LEU A 220 -0.53 1.37 2.60
N LEU A 221 -1.61 1.00 1.92
CA LEU A 221 -2.24 1.88 0.93
C LEU A 221 -2.72 3.19 1.59
N ALA A 222 -3.36 3.11 2.76
CA ALA A 222 -3.76 4.29 3.53
C ALA A 222 -2.55 5.15 3.94
N ALA A 223 -1.47 4.50 4.40
CA ALA A 223 -0.24 5.10 4.84
C ALA A 223 0.47 5.91 3.75
N LEU A 224 0.42 5.42 2.51
CA LEU A 224 1.07 6.02 1.35
C LEU A 224 0.25 7.14 0.70
N SER A 225 -0.99 7.38 1.15
CA SER A 225 -1.92 8.30 0.47
C SER A 225 -2.26 9.50 1.33
N ASP A 226 -2.30 10.69 0.75
CA ASP A 226 -2.78 11.93 1.37
C ASP A 226 -4.31 12.00 1.43
N ALA A 227 -4.96 11.31 0.51
CA ALA A 227 -6.40 11.11 0.52
C ALA A 227 -6.79 9.78 -0.12
N VAL A 228 -8.04 9.35 0.10
CA VAL A 228 -8.62 8.20 -0.60
C VAL A 228 -9.97 8.55 -1.19
N VAL A 229 -10.21 8.10 -2.42
CA VAL A 229 -11.51 8.13 -3.08
C VAL A 229 -12.06 6.71 -3.13
N VAL A 230 -13.33 6.56 -2.74
CA VAL A 230 -14.09 5.30 -2.82
C VAL A 230 -15.19 5.46 -3.87
N PRO A 231 -14.95 5.02 -5.13
CA PRO A 231 -15.96 5.15 -6.20
C PRO A 231 -17.19 4.26 -5.98
N GLU A 232 -16.99 3.06 -5.44
CA GLU A 232 -18.09 2.12 -5.19
C GLU A 232 -17.67 1.11 -4.12
N ALA A 233 -18.54 0.86 -3.14
CA ALA A 233 -18.30 -0.09 -2.05
C ALA A 233 -19.62 -0.56 -1.44
N GLY A 234 -19.77 -1.88 -1.27
CA GLY A 234 -20.87 -2.45 -0.49
C GLY A 234 -20.72 -2.18 1.01
N SER A 235 -21.70 -2.62 1.81
CA SER A 235 -21.76 -2.36 3.27
C SER A 235 -20.59 -2.95 4.08
N ARG A 236 -19.88 -3.93 3.51
CA ARG A 236 -18.69 -4.55 4.09
C ARG A 236 -17.64 -4.72 3.01
N GLY A 237 -16.39 -4.42 3.33
CA GLY A 237 -15.30 -4.63 2.38
C GLY A 237 -14.03 -3.91 2.80
N ARG A 238 -12.92 -4.30 2.18
CA ARG A 238 -11.60 -3.71 2.41
C ARG A 238 -11.59 -2.21 2.17
N ALA A 239 -12.28 -1.72 1.15
CA ALA A 239 -12.33 -0.29 0.83
C ALA A 239 -12.82 0.56 2.02
N LEU A 240 -13.79 0.06 2.80
CA LEU A 240 -14.27 0.77 4.00
C LEU A 240 -13.22 0.78 5.12
N SER A 241 -12.47 -0.32 5.28
CA SER A 241 -11.36 -0.36 6.24
C SER A 241 -10.24 0.60 5.86
N VAL A 242 -9.88 0.67 4.57
CA VAL A 242 -8.89 1.63 4.07
C VAL A 242 -9.38 3.06 4.28
N ALA A 243 -10.63 3.36 3.94
CA ALA A 243 -11.23 4.67 4.15
C ALA A 243 -11.18 5.11 5.63
N ARG A 244 -11.57 4.22 6.54
CA ARG A 244 -11.50 4.50 7.99
C ARG A 244 -10.07 4.67 8.47
N GLU A 245 -9.12 3.93 7.93
CA GLU A 245 -7.71 4.06 8.29
C GLU A 245 -7.14 5.40 7.80
N VAL A 246 -7.44 5.83 6.58
CA VAL A 246 -7.08 7.17 6.08
C VAL A 246 -7.70 8.25 6.97
N HIS A 247 -8.97 8.11 7.34
CA HIS A 247 -9.63 9.03 8.27
C HIS A 247 -8.94 9.08 9.64
N ARG A 248 -8.56 7.92 10.19
CA ARG A 248 -7.82 7.80 11.47
C ARG A 248 -6.47 8.50 11.42
N LEU A 249 -5.80 8.48 10.26
CA LEU A 249 -4.56 9.21 10.01
C LEU A 249 -4.76 10.73 9.86
N GLY A 250 -5.99 11.24 10.02
CA GLY A 250 -6.32 12.65 9.89
C GLY A 250 -6.34 13.14 8.44
N ARG A 251 -6.49 12.22 7.48
CA ARG A 251 -6.40 12.48 6.04
C ARG A 251 -7.78 12.48 5.39
N ALA A 252 -7.88 13.12 4.23
CA ALA A 252 -9.16 13.30 3.56
C ALA A 252 -9.68 11.98 2.96
N VAL A 253 -10.97 11.73 3.14
CA VAL A 253 -11.67 10.59 2.57
C VAL A 253 -12.82 11.11 1.74
N TYR A 254 -12.97 10.57 0.53
CA TYR A 254 -14.06 10.88 -0.36
C TYR A 254 -14.80 9.61 -0.76
N ALA A 255 -16.11 9.73 -0.91
CA ALA A 255 -16.96 8.67 -1.43
C ALA A 255 -17.85 9.22 -2.55
N VAL A 256 -17.97 8.46 -3.63
CA VAL A 256 -18.82 8.81 -4.75
C VAL A 256 -20.27 8.41 -4.42
N PRO A 257 -21.26 9.29 -4.64
CA PRO A 257 -22.65 8.93 -4.45
C PRO A 257 -23.11 7.98 -5.57
N GLY A 258 -23.84 6.93 -5.21
CA GLY A 258 -24.51 6.06 -6.18
C GLY A 258 -26.01 5.90 -5.91
N PRO A 259 -26.74 5.15 -6.76
CA PRO A 259 -28.17 4.92 -6.58
C PRO A 259 -28.49 4.31 -5.22
N VAL A 260 -29.49 4.84 -4.51
CA VAL A 260 -29.93 4.30 -3.19
C VAL A 260 -30.49 2.88 -3.27
N THR A 261 -30.84 2.42 -4.47
CA THR A 261 -31.28 1.04 -4.74
C THR A 261 -30.12 0.09 -5.01
N SER A 262 -28.89 0.60 -5.18
CA SER A 262 -27.71 -0.22 -5.46
C SER A 262 -27.02 -0.65 -4.17
N ALA A 263 -26.99 -1.96 -3.92
CA ALA A 263 -26.26 -2.53 -2.78
C ALA A 263 -24.75 -2.22 -2.84
N ALA A 264 -24.21 -1.97 -4.03
CA ALA A 264 -22.81 -1.62 -4.25
C ALA A 264 -22.50 -0.16 -3.85
N SER A 265 -23.51 0.67 -3.57
CA SER A 265 -23.33 2.06 -3.11
C SER A 265 -23.49 2.21 -1.59
N ASN A 266 -24.05 1.21 -0.90
CA ASN A 266 -24.36 1.27 0.53
C ASN A 266 -23.17 1.65 1.41
N GLY A 267 -21.97 1.15 1.10
CA GLY A 267 -20.75 1.47 1.85
C GLY A 267 -20.33 2.93 1.65
N CYS A 268 -20.43 3.45 0.43
CA CYS A 268 -20.16 4.87 0.14
C CYS A 268 -21.16 5.77 0.89
N HIS A 269 -22.45 5.43 0.85
CA HIS A 269 -23.47 6.16 1.61
C HIS A 269 -23.20 6.13 3.11
N THR A 270 -22.82 4.97 3.66
CA THR A 270 -22.48 4.82 5.08
C THR A 270 -21.31 5.72 5.46
N LEU A 271 -20.22 5.74 4.66
CA LEU A 271 -19.07 6.62 4.93
C LEU A 271 -19.46 8.10 4.96
N ILE A 272 -20.38 8.52 4.08
CA ILE A 272 -20.87 9.91 4.02
C ILE A 272 -21.75 10.21 5.25
N ILE A 273 -22.70 9.33 5.58
CA ILE A 273 -23.61 9.49 6.71
C ILE A 273 -22.85 9.53 8.04
N ASP A 274 -21.84 8.67 8.20
CA ASP A 274 -21.01 8.59 9.40
C ASP A 274 -20.05 9.80 9.54
N GLY A 275 -20.01 10.71 8.56
CA GLY A 275 -19.08 11.84 8.54
C GLY A 275 -17.61 11.44 8.30
N VAL A 276 -17.36 10.19 7.94
CA VAL A 276 -16.01 9.68 7.63
C VAL A 276 -15.54 10.23 6.28
N ALA A 277 -16.42 10.29 5.29
CA ALA A 277 -16.12 10.73 3.93
C ALA A 277 -16.90 11.97 3.51
N ARG A 278 -16.24 12.82 2.71
CA ARG A 278 -16.87 13.89 1.94
C ARG A 278 -17.43 13.33 0.63
N LEU A 279 -18.46 13.94 0.10
CA LEU A 279 -19.01 13.56 -1.20
C LEU A 279 -18.04 13.99 -2.32
N ALA A 280 -17.67 13.06 -3.21
CA ALA A 280 -16.88 13.36 -4.41
C ALA A 280 -17.73 13.25 -5.68
N MET A 281 -17.68 14.31 -6.50
CA MET A 281 -18.35 14.36 -7.82
C MET A 281 -17.36 14.42 -8.98
N SER A 282 -16.12 14.84 -8.73
CA SER A 282 -15.06 14.93 -9.74
C SER A 282 -13.68 14.95 -9.10
N ALA A 283 -12.65 14.62 -9.89
CA ALA A 283 -11.26 14.77 -9.48
C ALA A 283 -10.90 16.23 -9.14
N ALA A 284 -11.47 17.20 -9.87
CA ALA A 284 -11.26 18.62 -9.60
C ALA A 284 -11.70 19.02 -8.19
N GLY A 285 -12.83 18.48 -7.71
CA GLY A 285 -13.30 18.73 -6.35
C GLY A 285 -12.39 18.12 -5.28
N VAL A 286 -11.77 16.98 -5.58
CA VAL A 286 -10.77 16.35 -4.70
C VAL A 286 -9.48 17.18 -4.67
N CYS A 287 -8.98 17.62 -5.83
CA CYS A 287 -7.77 18.45 -5.91
C CYS A 287 -7.92 19.85 -5.31
N ALA A 288 -9.16 20.39 -5.24
CA ALA A 288 -9.42 21.71 -4.65
C ALA A 288 -9.34 21.70 -3.11
N ASP A 289 -9.25 20.53 -2.49
CA ASP A 289 -9.05 20.40 -1.06
C ASP A 289 -7.60 20.75 -0.70
N PRO A 290 -7.34 21.74 0.18
CA PRO A 290 -5.99 22.14 0.54
C PRO A 290 -5.18 21.04 1.25
N ASN A 291 -5.83 19.94 1.64
CA ASN A 291 -5.14 18.75 2.17
C ASN A 291 -4.64 17.79 1.07
N VAL A 292 -4.99 18.06 -0.20
CA VAL A 292 -4.62 17.27 -1.39
C VAL A 292 -3.84 18.11 -2.40
N SER A 293 -3.99 19.43 -2.40
CA SER A 293 -3.25 20.37 -3.28
C SER A 293 -1.78 20.54 -2.92
#